data_AF-E3EK53-F1
#
_entry.id   AF-E3EK53-F1
#
_cell.length_a   1.000
_cell.length_b   1.000
_cell.length_c   1.000
_cell.angle_alpha   90.00
_cell.angle_beta   90.00
_cell.angle_gamma   90.00
#
_symmetry.space_group_name_H-M   'P 1'
#
loop_
_entity.id
_entity.type
_entity.pdbx_description
1 polymer ?
#
loop_
_entity_poly.entity_id
_entity_poly.type
_entity_poly.pdbx_seq_one_letter_code
_entity_poly.pdbx_strand_id
1 'polypeptide(L)'
;MSAILEIFGIEILDCEYTDACEESLQYEDVTFYLKSLSKYDGMIIEVLHDWTFKIWDEKDNVIDSFYLIENNEFREALYKKFPLK
;
A
#
# COMPACT_ATOMS: atom_id res chain seq x y z
N MET A 1 2.89 -6.52 -17.05
CA MET A 1 3.89 -7.13 -16.16
C MET A 1 3.47 -6.65 -14.79
N SER A 2 3.04 -7.53 -13.88
CA SER A 2 2.54 -7.07 -12.59
C SER A 2 3.70 -6.57 -11.73
N ALA A 3 3.48 -5.51 -10.97
CA ALA A 3 4.40 -4.99 -9.98
C ALA A 3 3.87 -5.34 -8.57
N ILE A 4 4.78 -5.63 -7.65
CA ILE A 4 4.44 -5.97 -6.26
C ILE A 4 5.09 -4.92 -5.37
N LEU A 5 4.30 -4.31 -4.50
CA LEU A 5 4.81 -3.49 -3.41
C LEU A 5 5.13 -4.39 -2.22
N GLU A 6 6.41 -4.44 -1.89
CA GLU A 6 6.92 -5.14 -0.72
C GLU A 6 7.57 -4.15 0.25
N ILE A 7 7.14 -4.15 1.52
CA ILE A 7 7.69 -3.30 2.58
C ILE A 7 8.15 -4.19 3.74
N PHE A 8 9.42 -4.08 4.13
CA PHE A 8 10.07 -4.98 5.12
C PHE A 8 9.96 -6.48 4.77
N GLY A 9 9.86 -6.80 3.49
CA GLY A 9 9.63 -8.16 3.01
C GLY A 9 8.24 -8.70 3.32
N ILE A 10 7.26 -7.81 3.47
CA ILE A 10 5.85 -8.13 3.58
C ILE A 10 5.22 -7.62 2.30
N GLU A 11 4.61 -8.52 1.53
CA GLU A 11 3.86 -8.17 0.33
C GLU A 11 2.60 -7.41 0.75
N ILE A 12 2.42 -6.20 0.24
CA ILE A 12 1.32 -5.30 0.63
C ILE A 12 0.22 -5.35 -0.40
N LEU A 13 0.59 -5.14 -1.67
CA LEU A 13 -0.30 -5.16 -2.81
C LEU A 13 0.45 -5.59 -4.07
N ASP A 14 -0.31 -6.04 -5.07
CA ASP A 14 0.12 -6.09 -6.45
C ASP A 14 -0.67 -5.11 -7.31
N CYS A 15 -0.17 -4.83 -8.51
CA CYS A 15 -0.85 -4.01 -9.50
C CYS A 15 -0.38 -4.35 -10.92
N GLU A 16 -1.11 -3.87 -11.93
CA GLU A 16 -0.70 -4.00 -13.33
C GLU A 16 0.25 -2.89 -13.79
N TYR A 17 0.11 -1.69 -13.23
CA TYR A 17 0.84 -0.50 -13.64
C TYR A 17 1.32 0.33 -12.44
N THR A 18 2.52 0.90 -12.59
CA THR A 18 3.12 1.80 -11.61
C THR A 18 3.68 3.03 -12.28
N ASP A 19 3.54 4.19 -11.64
CA ASP A 19 4.17 5.44 -12.06
C ASP A 19 4.95 6.09 -10.92
N ALA A 20 6.20 6.48 -11.18
CA ALA A 20 7.12 7.00 -10.18
C ALA A 20 7.29 8.51 -10.32
N CYS A 21 7.08 9.23 -9.22
CA CYS A 21 7.37 10.66 -9.09
C CYS A 21 8.55 10.88 -8.13
N GLU A 22 9.04 12.12 -8.02
CA GLU A 22 10.17 12.45 -7.13
C GLU A 22 9.89 12.09 -5.65
N GLU A 23 8.62 12.21 -5.22
CA GLU A 23 8.23 12.06 -3.81
C GLU A 23 7.34 10.83 -3.52
N SER A 24 6.89 10.12 -4.55
CA SER A 24 5.94 9.01 -4.39
C SER A 24 5.98 7.99 -5.52
N LEU A 25 5.37 6.84 -5.27
CA LEU A 25 5.13 5.80 -6.26
C LEU A 25 3.63 5.50 -6.29
N GLN A 26 3.02 5.65 -7.47
CA GLN A 26 1.62 5.32 -7.71
C GLN A 26 1.49 3.89 -8.23
N TYR A 27 0.44 3.22 -7.74
CA TYR A 27 0.05 1.87 -8.11
C TYR A 27 -1.41 1.93 -8.57
N GLU A 28 -1.70 1.48 -9.78
CA GLU A 28 -3.03 1.53 -10.38
C GLU A 28 -3.65 0.13 -10.48
N ASP A 29 -4.96 0.05 -10.27
CA ASP A 29 -5.72 -1.22 -10.27
C ASP A 29 -5.11 -2.25 -9.33
N VAL A 30 -5.01 -1.88 -8.05
CA VAL A 30 -4.29 -2.67 -7.06
C VAL A 30 -5.10 -3.86 -6.53
N THR A 31 -4.43 -4.94 -6.14
CA THR A 31 -5.00 -5.98 -5.27
C THR A 31 -4.20 -6.03 -3.97
N PHE A 32 -4.84 -5.81 -2.82
CA PHE A 32 -4.18 -5.89 -1.53
C PHE A 32 -4.07 -7.34 -1.02
N TYR A 33 -2.91 -7.66 -0.45
CA TYR A 33 -2.70 -8.91 0.29
C TYR A 33 -3.07 -8.78 1.78
N LEU A 34 -3.14 -7.55 2.30
CA LEU A 34 -3.67 -7.25 3.62
C LEU A 34 -5.19 -7.18 3.56
N LYS A 35 -5.88 -8.13 4.20
CA LYS A 35 -7.34 -8.25 4.16
C LYS A 35 -8.05 -7.00 4.69
N SER A 36 -7.45 -6.31 5.65
CA SER A 36 -7.97 -5.05 6.19
C SER A 36 -8.00 -3.90 5.17
N LEU A 37 -7.24 -4.01 4.07
CA LEU A 37 -7.13 -3.03 3.01
C LEU A 37 -7.85 -3.43 1.72
N SER A 38 -8.38 -4.66 1.61
CA SER A 38 -9.05 -5.16 0.39
C SER A 38 -10.30 -4.36 -0.03
N LYS A 39 -10.80 -3.48 0.84
CA LYS A 39 -11.86 -2.51 0.49
C LYS A 39 -11.40 -1.46 -0.53
N TYR A 40 -10.10 -1.33 -0.76
CA TYR A 40 -9.50 -0.43 -1.75
C TYR A 40 -8.99 -1.17 -3.00
N ASP A 41 -9.31 -2.46 -3.16
CA ASP A 41 -8.96 -3.20 -4.37
C ASP A 41 -9.57 -2.52 -5.61
N GLY A 42 -8.80 -2.47 -6.70
CA GLY A 42 -9.14 -1.77 -7.95
C GLY A 42 -8.99 -0.25 -7.90
N MET A 43 -8.52 0.32 -6.79
CA MET A 43 -8.26 1.76 -6.67
C MET A 43 -6.83 2.13 -7.05
N ILE A 44 -6.57 3.43 -7.11
CA ILE A 44 -5.22 3.98 -7.28
C ILE A 44 -4.64 4.29 -5.90
N ILE A 45 -3.43 3.82 -5.65
CA ILE A 45 -2.71 3.99 -4.39
C ILE A 45 -1.44 4.78 -4.65
N GLU A 46 -1.30 5.93 -4.03
CA GLU A 46 -0.05 6.67 -3.98
C GLU A 46 0.66 6.36 -2.66
N VAL A 47 1.90 5.90 -2.76
CA VAL A 47 2.75 5.58 -1.61
C VAL A 47 3.88 6.59 -1.53
N LEU A 48 3.90 7.36 -0.44
CA LEU A 48 4.94 8.33 -0.13
C LEU A 48 6.17 7.65 0.50
N HIS A 49 7.31 8.36 0.52
CA HIS A 49 8.58 7.85 1.10
C HIS A 49 8.50 7.49 2.58
N ASP A 50 7.56 8.08 3.33
CA ASP A 50 7.31 7.79 4.75
C ASP A 50 6.28 6.66 4.98
N TRP A 51 5.94 5.92 3.91
CA TRP A 51 4.92 4.87 3.89
C TRP A 51 3.50 5.37 4.22
N THR A 52 3.23 6.65 3.97
CA THR A 52 1.86 7.15 3.89
C THR A 52 1.21 6.64 2.60
N PHE A 53 0.04 6.03 2.74
CA PHE A 53 -0.80 5.58 1.64
C PHE A 53 -1.89 6.62 1.45
N LYS A 54 -2.04 7.13 0.23
CA LYS A 54 -3.19 7.91 -0.19
C LYS A 54 -4.01 7.10 -1.19
N ILE A 55 -5.30 7.03 -0.95
CA ILE A 55 -6.25 6.30 -1.78
C ILE A 55 -6.99 7.30 -2.66
N TRP A 56 -6.91 7.10 -3.96
CA TRP A 56 -7.54 7.96 -4.95
C TRP A 56 -8.75 7.27 -5.57
N ASP A 57 -9.84 8.01 -5.74
CA ASP A 57 -10.99 7.56 -6.51
C ASP A 57 -10.81 7.78 -8.02
N GLU A 58 -11.75 7.24 -8.81
CA GLU A 58 -11.79 7.39 -10.27
C GLU A 58 -11.97 8.85 -10.77
N LYS A 59 -12.17 9.81 -9.86
CA LYS A 59 -12.39 11.23 -10.15
C LYS A 59 -11.22 12.09 -9.69
N ASP A 60 -10.05 11.48 -9.46
CA ASP A 60 -8.82 12.11 -8.99
C ASP A 60 -8.97 12.82 -7.63
N ASN A 61 -9.81 12.29 -6.74
CA ASN A 61 -9.92 12.79 -5.36
C ASN A 61 -9.29 11.80 -4.39
N VAL A 62 -8.52 12.33 -3.42
CA VAL A 62 -8.06 11.55 -2.28
C VAL A 62 -9.25 11.28 -1.35
N ILE A 63 -9.65 10.02 -1.24
CA ILE A 63 -10.78 9.59 -0.40
C ILE A 63 -10.34 9.05 0.96
N ASP A 64 -9.07 8.67 1.10
CA ASP A 64 -8.49 8.21 2.36
C ASP A 64 -6.97 8.43 2.38
N SER A 65 -6.40 8.55 3.57
CA SER A 65 -4.95 8.68 3.78
C SER A 65 -4.55 8.16 5.15
N PHE A 66 -3.57 7.26 5.20
CA PHE A 66 -3.11 6.68 6.46
C PHE A 66 -1.65 6.22 6.38
N TYR A 67 -0.99 6.11 7.52
CA TYR A 67 0.33 5.48 7.60
C TYR A 67 0.19 3.96 7.63
N LEU A 68 0.89 3.25 6.76
CA LEU A 68 0.83 1.78 6.74
C LEU A 68 1.25 1.17 8.08
N ILE A 69 2.21 1.79 8.78
CA ILE A 69 2.68 1.33 10.09
C ILE A 69 1.58 1.36 11.17
N GLU A 70 0.50 2.10 10.97
CA GLU A 70 -0.63 2.14 11.90
C GLU A 70 -1.64 1.01 11.65
N ASN A 71 -1.59 0.36 10.49
CA ASN A 71 -2.43 -0.80 10.19
C ASN A 71 -2.09 -1.98 11.11
N ASN A 72 -3.10 -2.57 11.76
CA ASN A 72 -2.91 -3.66 12.73
C ASN A 72 -2.35 -4.94 12.07
N GLU A 73 -2.89 -5.32 10.91
CA GLU A 73 -2.50 -6.54 10.20
C GLU A 73 -1.05 -6.46 9.71
N PHE A 74 -0.66 -5.29 9.19
CA PHE A 74 0.73 -5.02 8.83
C PHE A 74 1.66 -5.08 10.06
N ARG A 75 1.28 -4.46 11.18
CA ARG A 75 2.07 -4.52 12.43
C ARG A 75 2.23 -5.94 12.96
N GLU A 76 1.18 -6.74 12.92
CA GLU A 76 1.25 -8.15 13.32
C GLU A 76 2.21 -8.93 12.43
N ALA A 77 2.14 -8.73 11.11
CA ALA A 77 3.09 -9.33 10.16
C ALA A 77 4.53 -8.88 10.43
N LEU A 78 4.73 -7.58 10.70
CA LEU A 78 6.02 -6.99 11.02
C LEU A 78 6.61 -7.59 12.30
N TYR A 79 5.85 -7.66 13.40
CA TYR A 79 6.34 -8.23 14.67
C TYR A 79 6.54 -9.74 14.62
N LYS A 80 5.79 -10.46 13.78
CA LYS A 80 6.04 -11.88 13.53
C LYS A 80 7.38 -12.10 12.83
N LYS A 81 7.75 -11.20 11.91
CA LYS A 81 9.01 -11.27 11.16
C LYS A 81 10.20 -10.73 11.95
N PHE A 82 9.98 -9.68 12.73
CA PHE A 82 10.97 -9.01 13.56
C PHE A 82 10.48 -8.94 15.02
N PRO A 83 10.53 -10.06 15.76
CA PRO A 83 10.05 -10.08 17.15
C PRO A 83 10.90 -9.17 18.04
N LEU A 84 10.22 -8.33 18.81
CA LEU A 84 10.85 -7.53 19.86
C LEU A 84 11.34 -8.51 20.95
N LYS A 85 12.64 -8.44 21.26
CA LYS A 85 13.26 -9.26 22.31
C LYS A 85 12.89 -8.77 23.70
#